data_AF-A0A139MU60-F1
#
_entry.id   AF-A0A139MU60-F1
#
_cell.length_a   1.000
_cell.length_b   1.000
_cell.length_c   1.000
_cell.angle_alpha   90.00
_cell.angle_beta   90.00
_cell.angle_gamma   90.00
#
_symmetry.space_group_name_H-M   'P 1'
#
loop_
_entity.id
_entity.type
_entity.pdbx_description
1 polymer ?
#
loop_
_entity_poly.entity_id
_entity_poly.type
_entity_poly.pdbx_seq_one_letter_code
_entity_poly.pdbx_strand_id
1 'polypeptide(L)'
;MKLYFKHPYKENLSINFGKFTQVVGEDQQLKYYIWQLLVWYFGGKKYNIEDLTLFEQSEPEICTEEMIIKRSEYKIVSISNIQDLIEQMDYKKGTVAFDFLKSKLDNLEVIEQIDFINDKLDQISTIVNKQLNFQIGDIDYHTESVYLNVEQLILKYFLPYFGMGDKNISFEFVENETKFLIFLAMLQETLLKTNQKIILLLRSMDDYLTYQSFVKCCEHLQMMTEKFPNIYVISFPSNEGYLYINRENMEFVNIISGFIEHYYEFRFMYESFVQRYPSNEIPNEEEFLISLQKISPYLFSSDVEHMSLSIYDMVTLKIMNNLYQYDKIIDFKVQMANPLLMSFLKS
;
A
#
# COMPACT_ATOMS: atom_id res chain seq x y z
N MET A 1 -2.93 4.98 -16.51
CA MET A 1 -3.77 6.22 -16.53
C MET A 1 -3.03 7.26 -15.72
N LYS A 2 -3.11 8.56 -16.02
CA LYS A 2 -2.48 9.57 -15.15
C LYS A 2 -3.45 10.04 -14.08
N LEU A 3 -2.98 10.08 -12.83
CA LEU A 3 -3.65 10.76 -11.73
C LEU A 3 -3.00 12.11 -11.52
N TYR A 4 -3.81 13.16 -11.52
CA TYR A 4 -3.40 14.54 -11.27
C TYR A 4 -3.84 14.94 -9.88
N PHE A 5 -2.92 15.56 -9.15
CA PHE A 5 -3.12 16.00 -7.78
C PHE A 5 -3.09 17.52 -7.74
N LYS A 6 -4.08 18.13 -7.10
CA LYS A 6 -4.03 19.55 -6.76
C LYS A 6 -2.85 19.79 -5.80
N HIS A 7 -1.98 20.75 -6.10
CA HIS A 7 -0.88 21.16 -5.22
C HIS A 7 -0.81 22.70 -5.14
N PRO A 8 -0.60 23.30 -3.95
CA PRO A 8 -0.64 24.76 -3.77
C PRO A 8 0.36 25.55 -4.61
N TYR A 9 1.54 24.96 -4.87
CA TYR A 9 2.67 25.70 -5.46
C TYR A 9 3.34 24.99 -6.66
N LYS A 10 2.84 23.82 -7.07
CA LYS A 10 3.50 22.98 -8.08
C LYS A 10 2.46 22.60 -9.12
N GLU A 11 2.66 23.08 -10.33
CA GLU A 11 1.79 22.72 -11.46
C GLU A 11 2.08 21.28 -11.90
N ASN A 12 1.05 20.61 -12.44
CA ASN A 12 1.16 19.30 -13.09
C ASN A 12 1.70 18.15 -12.22
N LEU A 13 1.45 18.18 -10.90
CA LEU A 13 1.73 17.05 -10.02
C LEU A 13 0.89 15.85 -10.47
N SER A 14 1.55 14.85 -11.07
CA SER A 14 0.86 13.66 -11.56
C SER A 14 1.70 12.41 -11.37
N ILE A 15 1.02 11.26 -11.31
CA ILE A 15 1.64 9.93 -11.36
C ILE A 15 0.96 9.09 -12.42
N ASN A 16 1.73 8.27 -13.13
CA ASN A 16 1.18 7.19 -13.95
C ASN A 16 0.72 6.06 -13.03
N PHE A 17 -0.59 5.91 -12.94
CA PHE A 17 -1.30 4.97 -12.11
C PHE A 17 -1.71 3.73 -12.92
N GLY A 18 -1.32 2.58 -12.40
CA GLY A 18 -1.63 1.26 -12.94
C GLY A 18 -2.03 0.28 -11.83
N LYS A 19 -2.02 -1.00 -12.18
CA LYS A 19 -2.37 -2.10 -11.26
C LYS A 19 -1.43 -2.19 -10.06
N PHE A 20 -0.15 -2.08 -10.32
CA PHE A 20 0.91 -2.04 -9.31
C PHE A 20 1.77 -0.81 -9.56
N THR A 21 1.48 0.26 -8.82
CA THR A 21 2.14 1.56 -8.95
C THR A 21 3.19 1.70 -7.84
N GLN A 22 4.36 2.24 -8.19
CA GLN A 22 5.39 2.58 -7.21
C GLN A 22 5.74 4.05 -7.32
N VAL A 23 6.01 4.69 -6.17
CA VAL A 23 6.39 6.09 -6.09
C VAL A 23 7.69 6.20 -5.31
N VAL A 24 8.77 6.50 -6.02
CA VAL A 24 10.14 6.66 -5.51
C VAL A 24 10.66 8.07 -5.82
N GLY A 25 11.92 8.36 -5.47
CA GLY A 25 12.55 9.66 -5.70
C GLY A 25 12.99 10.34 -4.40
N GLU A 26 13.77 11.40 -4.55
CA GLU A 26 14.44 12.11 -3.45
C GLU A 26 13.48 13.04 -2.70
N ASP A 27 12.45 13.59 -3.35
CA ASP A 27 11.54 14.58 -2.77
C ASP A 27 10.54 13.92 -1.80
N GLN A 28 11.02 13.63 -0.58
CA GLN A 28 10.25 12.98 0.46
C GLN A 28 9.01 13.78 0.85
N GLN A 29 9.10 15.11 0.83
CA GLN A 29 7.98 15.99 1.19
C GLN A 29 6.85 15.87 0.17
N LEU A 30 7.19 15.86 -1.12
CA LEU A 30 6.19 15.73 -2.18
C LEU A 30 5.62 14.32 -2.28
N LYS A 31 6.43 13.28 -2.07
CA LYS A 31 5.90 11.91 -1.93
C LYS A 31 4.93 11.79 -0.77
N TYR A 32 5.27 12.35 0.39
CA TYR A 32 4.37 12.40 1.55
C TYR A 32 3.09 13.16 1.24
N TYR A 33 3.18 14.27 0.51
CA TYR A 33 2.02 15.03 0.07
C TYR A 33 1.07 14.21 -0.81
N ILE A 34 1.58 13.52 -1.83
CA ILE A 34 0.79 12.62 -2.69
C ILE A 34 0.10 11.55 -1.84
N TRP A 35 0.86 10.88 -0.97
CA TRP A 35 0.35 9.85 -0.08
C TRP A 35 -0.78 10.39 0.82
N GLN A 36 -0.57 11.55 1.45
CA GLN A 36 -1.56 12.16 2.34
C GLN A 36 -2.83 12.54 1.61
N LEU A 37 -2.73 13.08 0.38
CA LEU A 37 -3.89 13.38 -0.44
C LEU A 37 -4.67 12.12 -0.82
N LEU A 38 -4.00 11.02 -1.17
CA LEU A 38 -4.67 9.74 -1.44
C LEU A 38 -5.47 9.27 -0.22
N VAL A 39 -4.85 9.30 0.97
CA VAL A 39 -5.50 8.94 2.23
C VAL A 39 -6.69 9.85 2.54
N TRP A 40 -6.52 11.16 2.43
CA TRP A 40 -7.58 12.12 2.76
C TRP A 40 -8.76 12.07 1.79
N TYR A 41 -8.46 12.00 0.50
CA TYR A 41 -9.46 12.07 -0.56
C TYR A 41 -10.33 10.81 -0.57
N PHE A 42 -9.71 9.63 -0.68
CA PHE A 42 -10.41 8.34 -0.73
C PHE A 42 -10.81 7.79 0.64
N GLY A 43 -10.15 8.24 1.72
CA GLY A 43 -10.52 7.90 3.10
C GLY A 43 -11.72 8.69 3.62
N GLY A 44 -12.28 9.63 2.84
CA GLY A 44 -13.47 10.38 3.24
C GLY A 44 -13.23 11.36 4.38
N LYS A 45 -12.00 11.90 4.51
CA LYS A 45 -11.67 12.89 5.54
C LYS A 45 -12.65 14.07 5.48
N LYS A 46 -13.21 14.45 6.63
CA LYS A 46 -13.94 15.72 6.77
C LYS A 46 -12.91 16.83 6.96
N TYR A 47 -12.74 17.68 5.94
CA TYR A 47 -11.76 18.75 5.97
C TYR A 47 -12.18 19.87 6.93
N ASN A 48 -11.23 20.41 7.68
CA ASN A 48 -11.41 21.63 8.46
C ASN A 48 -10.81 22.85 7.71
N ILE A 49 -10.98 24.05 8.27
CA ILE A 49 -10.50 25.30 7.64
C ILE A 49 -8.98 25.29 7.47
N GLU A 50 -8.24 24.72 8.42
CA GLU A 50 -6.78 24.62 8.36
C GLU A 50 -6.34 23.71 7.20
N ASP A 51 -6.97 22.54 7.05
CA ASP A 51 -6.72 21.61 5.95
C ASP A 51 -6.93 22.28 4.58
N LEU A 52 -7.97 23.11 4.45
CA LEU A 52 -8.35 23.77 3.19
C LEU A 52 -7.60 25.08 2.92
N THR A 53 -6.85 25.59 3.89
CA THR A 53 -6.08 26.83 3.71
C THR A 53 -5.07 26.70 2.58
N LEU A 54 -4.47 25.52 2.41
CA LEU A 54 -3.56 25.19 1.31
C LEU A 54 -4.25 25.08 -0.06
N PHE A 55 -5.58 25.14 -0.11
CA PHE A 55 -6.38 24.92 -1.31
C PHE A 55 -7.35 26.06 -1.60
N GLU A 56 -7.06 27.25 -1.07
CA GLU A 56 -7.90 28.45 -1.21
C GLU A 56 -9.35 28.19 -0.76
N GLN A 57 -9.51 27.46 0.35
CA GLN A 57 -10.80 27.07 0.92
C GLN A 57 -11.65 26.15 0.04
N SER A 58 -11.06 25.56 -1.00
CA SER A 58 -11.71 24.55 -1.85
C SER A 58 -11.21 23.16 -1.50
N GLU A 59 -12.07 22.13 -1.57
CA GLU A 59 -11.61 20.75 -1.36
C GLU A 59 -10.53 20.36 -2.38
N PRO A 60 -9.52 19.55 -1.98
CA PRO A 60 -8.57 19.00 -2.93
C PRO A 60 -9.27 17.99 -3.84
N GLU A 61 -8.86 17.94 -5.10
CA GLU A 61 -9.40 17.00 -6.10
C GLU A 61 -8.28 16.13 -6.67
N ILE A 62 -8.62 14.88 -6.96
CA ILE A 62 -7.77 13.95 -7.71
C ILE A 62 -8.50 13.66 -9.02
N CYS A 63 -7.82 13.93 -10.13
CA CYS A 63 -8.43 13.87 -11.47
C CYS A 63 -7.65 12.93 -12.38
N THR A 64 -8.33 12.46 -13.42
CA THR A 64 -7.71 11.96 -14.65
C THR A 64 -7.67 13.09 -15.68
N GLU A 65 -7.12 12.83 -16.88
CA GLU A 65 -7.19 13.78 -17.99
C GLU A 65 -8.63 14.13 -18.38
N GLU A 66 -9.58 13.21 -18.14
CA GLU A 66 -10.97 13.34 -18.59
C GLU A 66 -11.92 13.86 -17.50
N MET A 67 -11.72 13.46 -16.24
CA MET A 67 -12.67 13.74 -15.17
C MET A 67 -12.07 13.71 -13.76
N ILE A 68 -12.73 14.42 -12.84
CA ILE A 68 -12.52 14.32 -11.38
C ILE A 68 -12.99 12.93 -10.92
N ILE A 69 -12.13 12.22 -10.18
CA ILE A 69 -12.45 10.90 -9.63
C ILE A 69 -13.31 11.09 -8.39
N LYS A 70 -14.42 10.36 -8.26
CA LYS A 70 -15.25 10.47 -7.05
C LYS A 70 -14.47 9.97 -5.81
N ARG A 71 -14.62 10.66 -4.68
CA ARG A 71 -14.03 10.26 -3.39
C ARG A 71 -14.43 8.84 -2.94
N SER A 72 -15.61 8.38 -3.36
CA SER A 72 -16.13 7.04 -3.06
C SER A 72 -15.81 5.98 -4.14
N GLU A 73 -15.09 6.35 -5.21
CA GLU A 73 -14.74 5.43 -6.31
C GLU A 73 -13.90 4.24 -5.81
N TYR A 74 -13.02 4.50 -4.85
CA TYR A 74 -12.14 3.50 -4.26
C TYR A 74 -12.35 3.40 -2.76
N LYS A 75 -12.37 2.17 -2.24
CA LYS A 75 -12.10 1.91 -0.82
C LYS A 75 -10.60 1.91 -0.63
N ILE A 76 -10.10 2.74 0.28
CA ILE A 76 -8.67 2.78 0.61
C ILE A 76 -8.37 1.88 1.80
N VAL A 77 -7.31 1.08 1.68
CA VAL A 77 -6.66 0.38 2.79
C VAL A 77 -5.23 0.91 2.85
N SER A 78 -4.91 1.65 3.90
CA SER A 78 -3.60 2.28 4.05
C SER A 78 -2.79 1.56 5.12
N ILE A 79 -1.54 1.21 4.79
CA ILE A 79 -0.57 0.60 5.70
C ILE A 79 0.73 1.39 5.55
N SER A 80 1.06 2.17 6.57
CA SER A 80 2.22 3.06 6.56
C SER A 80 3.40 2.53 7.38
N ASN A 81 3.13 1.53 8.22
CA ASN A 81 4.08 0.90 9.14
C ASN A 81 3.51 -0.45 9.60
N ILE A 82 4.28 -1.18 10.41
CA ILE A 82 3.87 -2.50 10.91
C ILE A 82 2.67 -2.46 11.87
N GLN A 83 2.48 -1.38 12.62
CA GLN A 83 1.33 -1.22 13.53
C GLN A 83 0.03 -1.08 12.73
N ASP A 84 0.04 -0.32 11.64
CA ASP A 84 -1.13 -0.20 10.76
C ASP A 84 -1.53 -1.59 10.19
N LEU A 85 -0.53 -2.43 9.85
CA LEU A 85 -0.78 -3.80 9.41
C LEU A 85 -1.44 -4.64 10.53
N ILE A 86 -0.95 -4.51 11.78
CA ILE A 86 -1.53 -5.18 12.94
C ILE A 86 -2.98 -4.70 13.17
N GLU A 87 -3.25 -3.41 13.06
CA GLU A 87 -4.60 -2.85 13.19
C GLU A 87 -5.56 -3.37 12.11
N GLN A 88 -5.09 -3.64 10.88
CA GLN A 88 -5.91 -4.28 9.84
C GLN A 88 -6.32 -5.72 10.20
N MET A 89 -5.67 -6.33 11.19
CA MET A 89 -5.98 -7.67 11.69
C MET A 89 -6.92 -7.67 12.89
N ASP A 90 -7.24 -6.50 13.46
CA ASP A 90 -8.23 -6.38 14.53
C ASP A 90 -9.66 -6.60 14.02
N TYR A 91 -10.55 -7.09 14.87
CA TYR A 91 -11.98 -7.16 14.61
C TYR A 91 -12.66 -5.80 14.84
N LYS A 92 -12.23 -4.78 14.10
CA LYS A 92 -12.81 -3.43 14.09
C LYS A 92 -13.46 -3.15 12.74
N LYS A 93 -14.57 -2.41 12.72
CA LYS A 93 -15.21 -2.05 11.44
C LYS A 93 -14.24 -1.32 10.52
N GLY A 94 -14.23 -1.73 9.26
CA GLY A 94 -13.38 -1.14 8.23
C GLY A 94 -11.99 -1.79 8.10
N THR A 95 -11.63 -2.74 8.97
CA THR A 95 -10.40 -3.53 8.82
C THR A 95 -10.63 -4.71 7.87
N VAL A 96 -9.54 -5.20 7.28
CA VAL A 96 -9.57 -6.38 6.41
C VAL A 96 -10.03 -7.63 7.17
N ALA A 97 -9.54 -7.86 8.40
CA ALA A 97 -9.94 -9.03 9.18
C ALA A 97 -11.44 -9.03 9.53
N PHE A 98 -12.01 -7.86 9.83
CA PHE A 98 -13.46 -7.75 10.08
C PHE A 98 -14.27 -8.09 8.83
N ASP A 99 -13.92 -7.52 7.68
CA ASP A 99 -14.64 -7.78 6.43
C ASP A 99 -14.49 -9.23 5.97
N PHE A 100 -13.29 -9.80 6.13
CA PHE A 100 -13.02 -11.21 5.89
C PHE A 100 -13.93 -12.09 6.75
N LEU A 101 -13.92 -11.89 8.07
CA LEU A 101 -14.71 -12.73 8.98
C LEU A 101 -16.21 -12.56 8.75
N LYS A 102 -16.67 -11.33 8.51
CA LYS A 102 -18.06 -11.04 8.14
C LYS A 102 -18.47 -11.84 6.90
N SER A 103 -17.61 -11.89 5.88
CA SER A 103 -17.88 -12.67 4.66
C SER A 103 -17.92 -14.19 4.88
N LYS A 104 -17.24 -14.70 5.91
CA LYS A 104 -17.24 -16.13 6.26
C LYS A 104 -18.44 -16.53 7.10
N LEU A 105 -18.89 -15.62 7.98
CA LEU A 105 -20.04 -15.84 8.85
C LEU A 105 -21.38 -15.54 8.17
N ASP A 106 -21.38 -14.86 7.02
CA ASP A 106 -22.56 -14.63 6.20
C ASP A 106 -22.94 -15.88 5.39
N ASN A 107 -23.33 -16.94 6.12
CA ASN A 107 -23.82 -18.18 5.56
C ASN A 107 -25.01 -18.71 6.38
N LEU A 108 -25.84 -19.53 5.72
CA LEU A 108 -27.11 -19.99 6.27
C LEU A 108 -26.94 -20.80 7.56
N GLU A 109 -25.92 -21.64 7.66
CA GLU A 109 -25.66 -22.45 8.85
C GLU A 109 -25.39 -21.57 10.08
N VAL A 110 -24.58 -20.52 9.94
CA VAL A 110 -24.31 -19.58 11.03
C VAL A 110 -25.54 -18.74 11.38
N ILE A 111 -26.32 -18.31 10.39
CA ILE A 111 -27.54 -17.52 10.61
C ILE A 111 -28.57 -18.34 11.41
N GLU A 112 -28.77 -19.62 11.09
CA GLU A 112 -29.66 -20.49 11.84
C GLU A 112 -29.23 -20.64 13.31
N GLN A 113 -27.92 -20.71 13.58
CA GLN A 113 -27.42 -20.75 14.96
C GLN A 113 -27.66 -19.42 15.69
N ILE A 114 -27.55 -18.28 15.00
CA ILE A 114 -27.84 -16.97 15.58
C ILE A 114 -29.32 -16.87 15.95
N ASP A 115 -30.22 -17.32 15.08
CA ASP A 115 -31.66 -17.34 15.34
C ASP A 115 -31.99 -18.22 16.55
N PHE A 116 -31.37 -19.40 16.66
CA PHE A 116 -31.52 -20.25 17.84
C PHE A 116 -31.06 -19.55 19.15
N ILE A 117 -29.97 -18.78 19.11
CA ILE A 117 -29.53 -18.00 20.27
C ILE A 117 -30.54 -16.90 20.61
N ASN A 118 -31.09 -16.22 19.59
CA ASN A 118 -32.09 -15.16 19.78
C ASN A 118 -33.40 -15.71 20.37
N ASP A 119 -33.86 -16.88 19.92
CA ASP A 119 -35.01 -17.59 20.51
C ASP A 119 -34.78 -17.91 22.00
N LYS A 120 -33.54 -18.24 22.37
CA LYS A 120 -33.17 -18.47 23.77
C LYS A 120 -33.13 -17.19 24.59
N LEU A 121 -32.71 -16.06 24.00
CA LEU A 121 -32.78 -14.75 24.64
C LEU A 121 -34.23 -14.36 24.94
N ASP A 122 -35.17 -14.62 24.02
CA ASP A 122 -36.60 -14.36 24.25
C ASP A 122 -37.20 -15.22 25.36
N GLN A 123 -36.79 -16.49 25.43
CA GLN A 123 -37.16 -17.37 26.55
C GLN A 123 -36.65 -16.81 27.89
N ILE A 124 -35.40 -16.32 27.94
CA ILE A 124 -34.82 -15.72 29.14
C ILE A 124 -35.56 -14.44 29.51
N SER A 125 -35.80 -13.53 28.55
CA SER A 125 -36.55 -12.29 28.77
C SER A 125 -37.94 -12.55 29.34
N THR A 126 -38.65 -13.55 28.81
CA THR A 126 -39.95 -13.98 29.33
C THR A 126 -39.87 -14.47 30.78
N ILE A 127 -38.83 -15.23 31.14
CA ILE A 127 -38.62 -15.70 32.52
C ILE A 127 -38.35 -14.51 33.45
N VAL A 128 -37.50 -13.57 33.04
CA VAL A 128 -37.15 -12.38 33.82
C VAL A 128 -38.39 -11.51 34.04
N ASN A 129 -39.18 -11.23 33.01
CA ASN A 129 -40.40 -10.42 33.13
C ASN A 129 -41.45 -11.05 34.05
N LYS A 130 -41.58 -12.39 34.03
CA LYS A 130 -42.42 -13.12 35.00
C LYS A 130 -41.96 -12.96 36.44
N GLN A 131 -40.65 -12.81 36.66
CA GLN A 131 -40.07 -12.62 38.00
C GLN A 131 -40.09 -11.16 38.47
N LEU A 132 -39.89 -10.21 37.55
CA LEU A 132 -39.95 -8.78 37.85
C LEU A 132 -41.34 -8.39 38.36
N ASN A 133 -42.39 -8.76 37.62
CA ASN A 133 -43.80 -8.53 37.98
C ASN A 133 -44.02 -7.17 38.66
N PHE A 134 -43.48 -6.10 38.05
CA PHE A 134 -43.35 -4.79 38.67
C PHE A 134 -44.24 -3.78 37.95
N GLN A 135 -45.41 -3.52 38.53
CA GLN A 135 -46.42 -2.62 37.99
C GLN A 135 -46.80 -1.56 39.03
N ILE A 136 -46.83 -0.29 38.61
CA ILE A 136 -47.33 0.83 39.43
C ILE A 136 -48.41 1.57 38.62
N GLY A 137 -49.67 1.43 39.04
CA GLY A 137 -50.80 1.94 38.27
C GLY A 137 -50.89 1.26 36.90
N ASP A 138 -50.95 2.07 35.85
CA ASP A 138 -51.03 1.60 34.45
C ASP A 138 -49.65 1.41 33.79
N ILE A 139 -48.55 1.53 34.56
CA ILE A 139 -47.18 1.40 34.03
C ILE A 139 -46.59 0.06 34.46
N ASP A 140 -46.23 -0.75 33.47
CA ASP A 140 -45.53 -2.03 33.63
C ASP A 140 -44.03 -1.88 33.28
N TYR A 141 -43.16 -2.26 34.21
CA TYR A 141 -41.71 -2.28 33.98
C TYR A 141 -41.28 -3.67 33.53
N HIS A 142 -40.76 -3.77 32.30
CA HIS A 142 -40.30 -5.01 31.71
C HIS A 142 -38.99 -4.80 30.93
N THR A 143 -38.34 -5.90 30.56
CA THR A 143 -37.18 -5.93 29.67
C THR A 143 -37.54 -6.59 28.34
N GLU A 144 -36.80 -6.23 27.30
CA GLU A 144 -36.89 -6.86 25.97
C GLU A 144 -35.53 -7.45 25.56
N SER A 145 -35.56 -8.45 24.69
CA SER A 145 -34.35 -9.04 24.12
C SER A 145 -33.76 -8.11 23.06
N VAL A 146 -32.43 -8.00 23.04
CA VAL A 146 -31.71 -7.37 21.93
C VAL A 146 -31.09 -8.47 21.09
N TYR A 147 -31.56 -8.62 19.85
CA TYR A 147 -31.12 -9.71 18.97
C TYR A 147 -29.67 -9.53 18.54
N LEU A 148 -28.96 -10.64 18.61
CA LEU A 148 -27.61 -10.78 18.09
C LEU A 148 -27.64 -10.90 16.57
N ASN A 149 -26.63 -10.32 15.93
CA ASN A 149 -26.35 -10.50 14.52
C ASN A 149 -24.86 -10.78 14.32
N VAL A 150 -24.48 -11.16 13.09
CA VAL A 150 -23.09 -11.50 12.72
C VAL A 150 -22.11 -10.40 13.11
N GLU A 151 -22.47 -9.15 12.89
CA GLU A 151 -21.59 -8.01 13.19
C GLU A 151 -21.35 -7.86 14.69
N GLN A 152 -22.38 -8.03 15.51
CA GLN A 152 -22.22 -8.01 16.97
C GLN A 152 -21.39 -9.18 17.47
N LEU A 153 -21.55 -10.38 16.89
CA LEU A 153 -20.72 -11.54 17.21
C LEU A 153 -19.23 -11.24 17.01
N ILE A 154 -18.87 -10.71 15.85
CA ILE A 154 -17.48 -10.37 15.53
C ILE A 154 -16.92 -9.33 16.50
N LEU A 155 -17.66 -8.23 16.71
CA LEU A 155 -17.16 -7.08 17.47
C LEU A 155 -17.09 -7.31 18.99
N LYS A 156 -17.94 -8.19 19.54
CA LYS A 156 -18.13 -8.30 20.99
C LYS A 156 -17.87 -9.70 21.55
N TYR A 157 -17.97 -10.74 20.74
CA TYR A 157 -17.99 -12.13 21.21
C TYR A 157 -16.87 -13.00 20.63
N PHE A 158 -16.16 -12.53 19.60
CA PHE A 158 -14.99 -13.21 19.06
C PHE A 158 -13.70 -12.41 19.27
N LEU A 159 -12.61 -13.14 19.49
CA LEU A 159 -11.26 -12.59 19.61
C LEU A 159 -10.35 -13.31 18.60
N PRO A 160 -9.54 -12.57 17.83
CA PRO A 160 -8.56 -13.18 16.95
C PRO A 160 -7.42 -13.80 17.78
N TYR A 161 -7.07 -15.04 17.47
CA TYR A 161 -5.86 -15.69 17.99
C TYR A 161 -5.06 -16.27 16.83
N PHE A 162 -3.74 -16.18 16.93
CA PHE A 162 -2.81 -16.84 16.01
C PHE A 162 -2.17 -18.00 16.74
N GLY A 163 -2.18 -19.19 16.14
CA GLY A 163 -1.65 -20.40 16.74
C GLY A 163 -0.35 -20.85 16.08
N MET A 164 0.62 -21.31 16.88
CA MET A 164 1.81 -22.01 16.41
C MET A 164 1.96 -23.31 17.20
N GLY A 165 1.67 -24.45 16.57
CA GLY A 165 1.46 -25.71 17.27
C GLY A 165 0.27 -25.61 18.23
N ASP A 166 0.46 -26.03 19.48
CA ASP A 166 -0.61 -26.05 20.50
C ASP A 166 -0.69 -24.75 21.33
N LYS A 167 0.00 -23.67 20.92
CA LYS A 167 0.05 -22.41 21.67
C LYS A 167 -0.46 -21.25 20.85
N ASN A 168 -1.22 -20.38 21.52
CA ASN A 168 -1.54 -19.06 21.00
C ASN A 168 -0.31 -18.15 21.10
N ILE A 169 -0.07 -17.38 20.04
CA ILE A 169 0.97 -16.37 19.94
C ILE A 169 0.31 -15.02 19.64
N SER A 170 0.87 -13.96 20.23
CA SER A 170 0.46 -12.59 19.90
C SER A 170 0.81 -12.32 18.43
N PHE A 171 -0.07 -11.64 17.70
CA PHE A 171 0.19 -11.32 16.29
C PHE A 171 1.48 -10.51 16.14
N GLU A 172 1.77 -9.64 17.11
CA GLU A 172 2.98 -8.83 17.22
C GLU A 172 4.27 -9.65 17.11
N PHE A 173 4.27 -10.91 17.57
CA PHE A 173 5.43 -11.80 17.55
C PHE A 173 5.51 -12.70 16.32
N VAL A 174 4.51 -12.67 15.44
CA VAL A 174 4.58 -13.35 14.15
C VAL A 174 5.63 -12.67 13.28
N GLU A 175 6.42 -13.43 12.50
CA GLU A 175 7.40 -12.82 11.58
C GLU A 175 6.72 -11.87 10.59
N ASN A 176 7.35 -10.73 10.29
CA ASN A 176 6.72 -9.66 9.52
C ASN A 176 6.30 -10.08 8.11
N GLU A 177 7.08 -10.94 7.45
CA GLU A 177 6.68 -11.54 6.17
C GLU A 177 5.38 -12.33 6.32
N THR A 178 5.30 -13.19 7.34
CA THR A 178 4.11 -14.00 7.61
C THR A 178 2.90 -13.15 7.96
N LYS A 179 3.08 -12.08 8.75
CA LYS A 179 2.01 -11.10 9.04
C LYS A 179 1.43 -10.53 7.74
N PHE A 180 2.30 -10.09 6.84
CA PHE A 180 1.89 -9.48 5.58
C PHE A 180 1.19 -10.48 4.67
N LEU A 181 1.70 -11.71 4.56
CA LEU A 181 1.08 -12.75 3.75
C LEU A 181 -0.30 -13.18 4.28
N ILE A 182 -0.49 -13.26 5.61
CA ILE A 182 -1.80 -13.51 6.21
C ILE A 182 -2.78 -12.40 5.85
N PHE A 183 -2.34 -11.14 5.97
CA PHE A 183 -3.15 -9.98 5.58
C PHE A 183 -3.58 -10.05 4.10
N LEU A 184 -2.64 -10.35 3.19
CA LEU A 184 -2.95 -10.51 1.76
C LEU A 184 -3.94 -11.64 1.51
N ALA A 185 -3.80 -12.78 2.18
CA ALA A 185 -4.73 -13.90 2.04
C ALA A 185 -6.16 -13.53 2.46
N MET A 186 -6.33 -12.80 3.58
CA MET A 186 -7.65 -12.31 4.00
C MET A 186 -8.22 -11.27 3.02
N LEU A 187 -7.38 -10.38 2.50
CA LEU A 187 -7.79 -9.40 1.50
C LEU A 187 -8.24 -10.07 0.20
N GLN A 188 -7.54 -11.10 -0.27
CA GLN A 188 -7.92 -11.88 -1.46
C GLN A 188 -9.29 -12.53 -1.30
N GLU A 189 -9.57 -13.14 -0.14
CA GLU A 189 -10.87 -13.73 0.14
C GLU A 189 -11.98 -12.67 0.17
N THR A 190 -11.68 -11.48 0.67
CA THR A 190 -12.61 -10.34 0.64
C THR A 190 -12.88 -9.88 -0.80
N LEU A 191 -11.85 -9.82 -1.65
CA LEU A 191 -11.97 -9.43 -3.06
C LEU A 191 -12.84 -10.38 -3.87
N LEU A 192 -12.86 -11.68 -3.55
CA LEU A 192 -13.74 -12.66 -4.20
C LEU A 192 -15.24 -12.39 -3.99
N LYS A 193 -15.59 -11.57 -3.00
CA LYS A 193 -16.97 -11.30 -2.59
C LYS A 193 -17.44 -9.88 -2.88
N THR A 194 -16.55 -9.00 -3.36
CA THR A 194 -16.88 -7.59 -3.63
C THR A 194 -16.47 -7.16 -5.03
N ASN A 195 -17.30 -6.32 -5.65
CA ASN A 195 -16.96 -5.63 -6.89
C ASN A 195 -16.44 -4.20 -6.64
N GLN A 196 -16.38 -3.77 -5.38
CA GLN A 196 -15.84 -2.45 -5.02
C GLN A 196 -14.36 -2.38 -5.39
N LYS A 197 -13.94 -1.26 -6.00
CA LYS A 197 -12.53 -1.01 -6.27
C LYS A 197 -11.80 -0.71 -4.97
N ILE A 198 -10.63 -1.31 -4.79
CA ILE A 198 -9.79 -1.13 -3.60
C ILE A 198 -8.43 -0.56 -4.03
N ILE A 199 -7.97 0.48 -3.33
CA ILE A 199 -6.58 0.91 -3.37
C ILE A 199 -5.91 0.43 -2.09
N LEU A 200 -4.93 -0.45 -2.24
CA LEU A 200 -4.00 -0.81 -1.17
C LEU A 200 -2.80 0.14 -1.24
N LEU A 201 -2.73 1.05 -0.29
CA LEU A 201 -1.69 2.06 -0.18
C LEU A 201 -0.65 1.61 0.84
N LEU A 202 0.56 1.35 0.37
CA LEU A 202 1.65 0.79 1.16
C LEU A 202 2.79 1.81 1.24
N ARG A 203 3.32 2.02 2.44
CA ARG A 203 4.50 2.85 2.64
C ARG A 203 5.45 2.15 3.59
N SER A 204 6.76 2.30 3.37
CA SER A 204 7.77 1.81 4.31
C SER A 204 7.70 0.30 4.57
N MET A 205 7.26 -0.51 3.60
CA MET A 205 7.23 -1.98 3.79
C MET A 205 8.62 -2.54 4.06
N ASP A 206 9.59 -1.93 3.42
CA ASP A 206 11.02 -2.17 3.50
C ASP A 206 11.66 -1.74 4.82
N ASP A 207 10.95 -1.01 5.69
CA ASP A 207 11.45 -0.69 7.05
C ASP A 207 11.31 -1.89 8.00
N TYR A 208 10.46 -2.86 7.67
CA TYR A 208 10.18 -4.01 8.53
C TYR A 208 10.28 -5.37 7.83
N LEU A 209 10.54 -5.40 6.52
CA LEU A 209 10.79 -6.60 5.75
C LEU A 209 12.27 -6.66 5.34
N THR A 210 12.83 -7.88 5.30
CA THR A 210 14.09 -8.10 4.60
C THR A 210 13.90 -7.90 3.09
N TYR A 211 14.98 -7.65 2.35
CA TYR A 211 14.90 -7.53 0.88
C TYR A 211 14.24 -8.73 0.22
N GLN A 212 14.60 -9.95 0.62
CA GLN A 212 13.98 -11.18 0.07
C GLN A 212 12.48 -11.24 0.38
N SER A 213 12.10 -10.93 1.62
CA SER A 213 10.69 -10.88 2.03
C SER A 213 9.92 -9.79 1.28
N PHE A 214 10.52 -8.62 1.08
CA PHE A 214 9.95 -7.50 0.33
C PHE A 214 9.65 -7.89 -1.13
N VAL A 215 10.63 -8.49 -1.82
CA VAL A 215 10.48 -8.94 -3.21
C VAL A 215 9.34 -9.95 -3.29
N LYS A 216 9.33 -10.97 -2.43
CA LYS A 216 8.26 -11.98 -2.38
C LYS A 216 6.87 -11.38 -2.11
N CYS A 217 6.78 -10.38 -1.23
CA CYS A 217 5.52 -9.69 -0.98
C CYS A 217 5.07 -8.87 -2.20
N CYS A 218 6.00 -8.21 -2.90
CA CYS A 218 5.69 -7.47 -4.12
C CYS A 218 5.26 -8.37 -5.28
N GLU A 219 5.91 -9.53 -5.46
CA GLU A 219 5.48 -10.57 -6.42
C GLU A 219 4.03 -11.01 -6.13
N HIS A 220 3.72 -11.28 -4.86
CA HIS A 220 2.37 -11.69 -4.47
C HIS A 220 1.33 -10.59 -4.72
N LEU A 221 1.68 -9.33 -4.43
CA LEU A 221 0.83 -8.18 -4.72
C LEU A 221 0.60 -8.00 -6.22
N GLN A 222 1.65 -8.14 -7.04
CA GLN A 222 1.52 -8.06 -8.50
C GLN A 222 0.58 -9.16 -9.02
N MET A 223 0.83 -10.42 -8.67
CA MET A 223 -0.03 -11.55 -9.06
C MET A 223 -1.49 -11.33 -8.64
N MET A 224 -1.69 -10.76 -7.45
CA MET A 224 -3.01 -10.43 -6.94
C MET A 224 -3.70 -9.34 -7.78
N THR A 225 -2.98 -8.31 -8.22
CA THR A 225 -3.54 -7.26 -9.09
C THR A 225 -3.86 -7.73 -10.51
N GLU A 226 -3.16 -8.77 -11.00
CA GLU A 226 -3.46 -9.44 -12.27
C GLU A 226 -4.70 -10.32 -12.16
N LYS A 227 -4.83 -11.06 -11.04
CA LYS A 227 -5.97 -11.94 -10.77
C LYS A 227 -7.26 -11.18 -10.49
N PHE A 228 -7.18 -10.06 -9.78
CA PHE A 228 -8.35 -9.30 -9.32
C PHE A 228 -8.42 -7.93 -9.98
N PRO A 229 -9.36 -7.69 -10.91
CA PRO A 229 -9.43 -6.43 -11.66
C PRO A 229 -9.87 -5.23 -10.80
N ASN A 230 -10.38 -5.47 -9.60
CA ASN A 230 -10.85 -4.44 -8.68
C ASN A 230 -9.82 -4.01 -7.62
N ILE A 231 -8.62 -4.60 -7.55
CA ILE A 231 -7.54 -4.09 -6.68
C ILE A 231 -6.49 -3.31 -7.48
N TYR A 232 -6.00 -2.25 -6.84
CA TYR A 232 -4.87 -1.44 -7.27
C TYR A 232 -3.93 -1.29 -6.08
N VAL A 233 -2.62 -1.35 -6.32
CA VAL A 233 -1.60 -1.18 -5.29
C VAL A 233 -0.80 0.08 -5.61
N ILE A 234 -0.56 0.91 -4.60
CA ILE A 234 0.39 2.02 -4.68
C ILE A 234 1.39 1.85 -3.55
N SER A 235 2.66 1.63 -3.88
CA SER A 235 3.74 1.41 -2.92
C SER A 235 4.70 2.60 -2.90
N PHE A 236 5.08 3.04 -1.71
CA PHE A 236 6.08 4.06 -1.44
C PHE A 236 7.25 3.43 -0.67
N PRO A 237 8.23 2.84 -1.38
CA PRO A 237 9.45 2.36 -0.75
C PRO A 237 10.26 3.51 -0.12
N SER A 238 10.92 3.22 0.98
CA SER A 238 11.63 4.21 1.82
C SER A 238 13.15 4.11 1.72
N ASN A 239 13.68 2.90 1.52
CA ASN A 239 15.09 2.55 1.52
C ASN A 239 15.63 2.35 0.11
N GLU A 240 16.91 2.65 -0.07
CA GLU A 240 17.62 2.44 -1.32
C GLU A 240 17.65 0.96 -1.71
N GLY A 241 17.49 0.69 -3.01
CA GLY A 241 17.48 -0.66 -3.55
C GLY A 241 16.17 -1.43 -3.32
N TYR A 242 15.21 -0.90 -2.56
CA TYR A 242 13.89 -1.50 -2.34
C TYR A 242 12.85 -1.05 -3.39
N LEU A 243 13.24 -1.02 -4.67
CA LEU A 243 12.30 -0.88 -5.77
C LEU A 243 12.04 -2.26 -6.39
N TYR A 244 10.78 -2.64 -6.51
CA TYR A 244 10.40 -3.87 -7.22
C TYR A 244 10.09 -3.55 -8.68
N ILE A 245 11.11 -3.51 -9.54
CA ILE A 245 10.94 -3.23 -10.98
C ILE A 245 11.15 -4.49 -11.82
N ASN A 246 10.26 -4.70 -12.78
CA ASN A 246 10.36 -5.72 -13.81
C ASN A 246 9.82 -5.18 -15.14
N ARG A 247 9.86 -6.02 -16.19
CA ARG A 247 9.45 -5.61 -17.54
C ARG A 247 7.99 -5.18 -17.64
N GLU A 248 7.11 -5.70 -16.78
CA GLU A 248 5.66 -5.52 -16.86
C GLU A 248 5.17 -4.33 -16.04
N ASN A 249 5.88 -3.97 -14.97
CA ASN A 249 5.47 -2.90 -14.06
C ASN A 249 6.27 -1.60 -14.20
N MET A 250 7.32 -1.60 -15.03
CA MET A 250 8.25 -0.48 -15.18
C MET A 250 7.54 0.85 -15.44
N GLU A 251 6.54 0.88 -16.33
CA GLU A 251 5.80 2.11 -16.69
C GLU A 251 5.06 2.76 -15.51
N PHE A 252 4.80 2.00 -14.45
CA PHE A 252 4.08 2.47 -13.26
C PHE A 252 5.02 2.80 -12.09
N VAL A 253 6.33 2.83 -12.34
CA VAL A 253 7.30 3.40 -11.41
C VAL A 253 7.41 4.90 -11.68
N ASN A 254 7.00 5.68 -10.69
CA ASN A 254 7.00 7.13 -10.69
C ASN A 254 8.16 7.67 -9.86
N ILE A 255 8.88 8.64 -10.39
CA ILE A 255 10.06 9.25 -9.80
C ILE A 255 9.69 10.69 -9.45
N ILE A 256 9.68 10.99 -8.15
CA ILE A 256 9.33 12.27 -7.57
C ILE A 256 10.60 12.89 -6.98
N SER A 257 11.28 13.70 -7.77
CA SER A 257 12.50 14.42 -7.39
C SER A 257 12.42 15.88 -7.88
N GLY A 258 13.55 16.48 -8.27
CA GLY A 258 13.58 17.81 -8.89
C GLY A 258 12.77 17.90 -10.19
N PHE A 259 12.57 16.76 -10.86
CA PHE A 259 11.63 16.56 -11.96
C PHE A 259 10.71 15.38 -11.61
N ILE A 260 9.47 15.42 -12.12
CA ILE A 260 8.47 14.38 -11.90
C ILE A 260 8.26 13.66 -13.22
N GLU A 261 8.57 12.38 -13.25
CA GLU A 261 8.23 11.53 -14.40
C GLU A 261 8.03 10.08 -13.99
N HIS A 262 7.63 9.24 -14.94
CA HIS A 262 7.62 7.79 -14.79
C HIS A 262 8.56 7.15 -15.81
N TYR A 263 8.85 5.86 -15.66
CA TYR A 263 9.54 5.15 -16.74
C TYR A 263 8.62 4.94 -17.95
N TYR A 264 9.21 4.89 -19.15
CA TYR A 264 8.56 4.34 -20.33
C TYR A 264 8.61 2.80 -20.35
N GLU A 265 7.94 2.20 -21.33
CA GLU A 265 7.96 0.75 -21.56
C GLU A 265 9.39 0.19 -21.63
N PHE A 266 9.54 -1.00 -21.05
CA PHE A 266 10.85 -1.62 -20.80
C PHE A 266 11.73 -1.72 -22.04
N ARG A 267 11.19 -2.26 -23.15
CA ARG A 267 11.96 -2.47 -24.38
C ARG A 267 12.42 -1.15 -24.98
N PHE A 268 11.54 -0.15 -25.04
CA PHE A 268 11.91 1.19 -25.50
C PHE A 268 13.04 1.78 -24.64
N MET A 269 12.95 1.62 -23.32
CA MET A 269 13.95 2.14 -22.39
C MET A 269 15.29 1.44 -22.51
N TYR A 270 15.28 0.10 -22.59
CA TYR A 270 16.50 -0.68 -22.73
C TYR A 270 17.19 -0.40 -24.08
N GLU A 271 16.44 -0.41 -25.20
CA GLU A 271 17.00 -0.08 -26.51
C GLU A 271 17.60 1.33 -26.55
N SER A 272 16.94 2.31 -25.92
CA SER A 272 17.44 3.69 -25.81
C SER A 272 18.69 3.83 -24.93
N PHE A 273 18.79 3.03 -23.87
CA PHE A 273 19.94 2.94 -22.99
C PHE A 273 21.15 2.33 -23.72
N VAL A 274 20.96 1.20 -24.40
CA VAL A 274 21.98 0.48 -25.15
C VAL A 274 22.64 1.38 -26.20
N GLN A 275 21.84 2.17 -26.94
CA GLN A 275 22.34 3.08 -27.96
C GLN A 275 23.26 4.19 -27.43
N ARG A 276 23.17 4.51 -26.13
CA ARG A 276 23.96 5.56 -25.47
C ARG A 276 25.04 4.99 -24.55
N TYR A 277 25.17 3.66 -24.48
CA TYR A 277 26.11 3.01 -23.58
C TYR A 277 27.56 3.21 -24.06
N PRO A 278 28.51 3.58 -23.18
CA PRO A 278 29.86 3.98 -23.59
C PRO A 278 30.80 2.81 -23.94
N SER A 279 30.38 1.57 -23.72
CA SER A 279 31.18 0.36 -23.92
C SER A 279 30.46 -0.65 -24.80
N ASN A 280 31.21 -1.54 -25.46
CA ASN A 280 30.66 -2.71 -26.15
C ASN A 280 30.25 -3.83 -25.18
N GLU A 281 30.76 -3.79 -23.94
CA GLU A 281 30.33 -4.66 -22.85
C GLU A 281 29.04 -4.09 -22.24
N ILE A 282 27.95 -4.23 -22.97
CA ILE A 282 26.65 -3.66 -22.64
C ILE A 282 25.98 -4.54 -21.58
N PRO A 283 25.45 -3.95 -20.48
CA PRO A 283 24.67 -4.67 -19.49
C PRO A 283 23.50 -5.39 -20.14
N ASN A 284 23.30 -6.65 -19.77
CA ASN A 284 22.10 -7.37 -20.18
C ASN A 284 20.85 -6.76 -19.51
N GLU A 285 19.67 -7.22 -19.93
CA GLU A 285 18.40 -6.71 -19.45
C GLU A 285 18.20 -6.83 -17.92
N GLU A 286 18.69 -7.91 -17.31
CA GLU A 286 18.58 -8.14 -15.87
C GLU A 286 19.52 -7.20 -15.10
N GLU A 287 20.76 -7.06 -15.56
CA GLU A 287 21.73 -6.11 -15.00
C GLU A 287 21.22 -4.66 -15.11
N PHE A 288 20.57 -4.32 -16.22
CA PHE A 288 19.92 -3.02 -16.39
C PHE A 288 18.80 -2.81 -15.38
N LEU A 289 17.88 -3.77 -15.21
CA LEU A 289 16.81 -3.70 -14.21
C LEU A 289 17.37 -3.56 -12.79
N ILE A 290 18.37 -4.36 -12.41
CA ILE A 290 19.04 -4.26 -11.10
C ILE A 290 19.65 -2.87 -10.90
N SER A 291 20.26 -2.31 -11.94
CA SER A 291 20.79 -0.95 -11.89
C SER A 291 19.68 0.08 -11.68
N LEU A 292 18.57 -0.03 -12.43
CA LEU A 292 17.39 0.83 -12.24
C LEU A 292 16.85 0.75 -10.81
N GLN A 293 16.78 -0.44 -10.19
CA GLN A 293 16.32 -0.58 -8.80
C GLN A 293 17.12 0.30 -7.84
N LYS A 294 18.44 0.39 -8.05
CA LYS A 294 19.35 1.18 -7.21
C LYS A 294 19.29 2.66 -7.54
N ILE A 295 19.23 3.02 -8.82
CA ILE A 295 19.38 4.41 -9.25
C ILE A 295 18.07 5.21 -9.27
N SER A 296 16.91 4.54 -9.31
CA SER A 296 15.60 5.22 -9.46
C SER A 296 15.31 6.27 -8.39
N PRO A 297 15.62 6.06 -7.09
CA PRO A 297 15.44 7.10 -6.08
C PRO A 297 16.21 8.39 -6.34
N TYR A 298 17.22 8.34 -7.21
CA TYR A 298 18.18 9.40 -7.46
C TYR A 298 18.06 10.03 -8.84
N LEU A 299 17.17 9.51 -9.67
CA LEU A 299 16.86 10.15 -10.94
C LEU A 299 16.27 11.53 -10.68
N PHE A 300 16.69 12.47 -11.53
CA PHE A 300 16.32 13.89 -11.46
C PHE A 300 16.67 14.57 -10.13
N SER A 301 17.72 14.07 -9.46
CA SER A 301 18.34 14.70 -8.30
C SER A 301 19.57 15.49 -8.70
N SER A 302 19.86 16.56 -7.97
CA SER A 302 21.17 17.24 -8.00
C SER A 302 22.08 16.83 -6.85
N ASP A 303 21.56 16.15 -5.82
CA ASP A 303 22.30 15.69 -4.66
C ASP A 303 22.56 14.19 -4.77
N VAL A 304 23.69 13.88 -5.40
CA VAL A 304 24.14 12.50 -5.63
C VAL A 304 25.40 12.15 -4.83
N GLU A 305 25.98 13.13 -4.15
CA GLU A 305 27.34 13.03 -3.63
C GLU A 305 27.47 12.08 -2.44
N HIS A 306 26.38 11.89 -1.71
CA HIS A 306 26.31 11.03 -0.53
C HIS A 306 26.08 9.56 -0.88
N MET A 307 25.87 9.23 -2.17
CA MET A 307 25.55 7.89 -2.61
C MET A 307 26.77 7.00 -2.82
N SER A 308 26.60 5.70 -2.54
CA SER A 308 27.57 4.66 -2.89
C SER A 308 27.07 3.85 -4.08
N LEU A 309 27.34 4.36 -5.29
CA LEU A 309 26.98 3.68 -6.55
C LEU A 309 28.20 3.00 -7.18
N SER A 310 27.97 1.86 -7.83
CA SER A 310 28.99 1.26 -8.68
C SER A 310 29.22 2.12 -9.93
N ILE A 311 30.33 1.91 -10.65
CA ILE A 311 30.58 2.60 -11.92
C ILE A 311 29.46 2.32 -12.92
N TYR A 312 28.95 1.09 -12.97
CA TYR A 312 27.82 0.72 -13.80
C TYR A 312 26.58 1.54 -13.45
N ASP A 313 26.24 1.65 -12.17
CA ASP A 313 25.08 2.40 -11.71
C ASP A 313 25.21 3.91 -11.98
N MET A 314 26.40 4.49 -11.80
CA MET A 314 26.66 5.89 -12.14
C MET A 314 26.49 6.17 -13.63
N VAL A 315 26.98 5.27 -14.50
CA VAL A 315 26.81 5.38 -15.95
C VAL A 315 25.33 5.26 -16.32
N THR A 316 24.60 4.30 -15.74
CA THR A 316 23.16 4.15 -15.94
C THR A 316 22.42 5.41 -15.52
N LEU A 317 22.68 5.94 -14.32
CA LEU A 317 22.04 7.17 -13.83
C LEU A 317 22.28 8.35 -14.78
N LYS A 318 23.51 8.51 -15.29
CA LYS A 318 23.85 9.56 -16.24
C LYS A 318 23.11 9.42 -17.58
N ILE A 319 23.07 8.22 -18.15
CA ILE A 319 22.35 7.95 -19.40
C ILE A 319 20.86 8.22 -19.22
N MET A 320 20.28 7.72 -18.14
CA MET A 320 18.86 7.85 -17.86
C MET A 320 18.46 9.32 -17.66
N ASN A 321 19.20 10.10 -16.88
CA ASN A 321 18.93 11.55 -16.79
C ASN A 321 19.02 12.24 -18.17
N ASN A 322 19.98 11.86 -19.02
CA ASN A 322 20.08 12.41 -20.38
C ASN A 322 18.90 12.01 -21.27
N LEU A 323 18.39 10.78 -21.16
CA LEU A 323 17.21 10.32 -21.90
C LEU A 323 15.97 11.18 -21.62
N TYR A 324 15.80 11.61 -20.38
CA TYR A 324 14.72 12.50 -19.96
C TYR A 324 15.07 14.00 -20.07
N GLN A 325 16.20 14.34 -20.70
CA GLN A 325 16.64 15.73 -20.87
C GLN A 325 16.81 16.49 -19.54
N TYR A 326 17.21 15.77 -18.48
CA TYR A 326 17.54 16.37 -17.21
C TYR A 326 19.00 16.85 -17.23
N ASP A 327 19.17 18.13 -17.55
CA ASP A 327 20.48 18.73 -17.89
C ASP A 327 21.28 19.28 -16.70
N LYS A 328 20.85 19.02 -15.45
CA LYS A 328 21.65 19.45 -14.29
C LYS A 328 22.97 18.70 -14.25
N ILE A 329 24.06 19.43 -14.01
CA ILE A 329 25.40 18.84 -13.89
C ILE A 329 25.43 18.03 -12.59
N ILE A 330 25.67 16.74 -12.74
CA ILE A 330 25.87 15.79 -11.65
C ILE A 330 27.39 15.55 -11.53
N ASP A 331 27.98 15.89 -10.39
CA ASP A 331 29.40 15.63 -10.12
C ASP A 331 29.59 14.19 -9.63
N PHE A 332 29.97 13.30 -10.54
CA PHE A 332 30.27 11.92 -10.21
C PHE A 332 31.71 11.81 -9.68
N LYS A 333 31.85 11.57 -8.37
CA LYS A 333 33.15 11.28 -7.74
C LYS A 333 33.60 9.86 -8.08
N VAL A 334 34.29 9.71 -9.22
CA VAL A 334 34.88 8.42 -9.63
C VAL A 334 36.23 8.24 -8.93
N GLN A 335 36.27 7.40 -7.90
CA GLN A 335 37.54 6.93 -7.32
C GLN A 335 38.01 5.69 -8.07
N MET A 336 39.26 5.68 -8.55
CA MET A 336 39.83 4.48 -9.15
C MET A 336 39.94 3.36 -8.10
N ALA A 337 39.44 2.18 -8.45
CA ALA A 337 39.46 1.02 -7.57
C ALA A 337 40.92 0.66 -7.22
N ASN A 338 41.24 0.65 -5.93
CA ASN A 338 42.56 0.24 -5.45
C ASN A 338 42.75 -1.27 -5.70
N PRO A 339 43.77 -1.69 -6.47
CA PRO A 339 43.99 -3.10 -6.80
C PRO A 339 44.13 -4.00 -5.56
N LEU A 340 44.67 -3.49 -4.46
CA LEU A 340 44.79 -4.23 -3.20
C LEU A 340 43.41 -4.50 -2.58
N LEU A 341 42.53 -3.50 -2.57
CA LEU A 341 41.15 -3.67 -2.09
C LEU A 341 40.39 -4.68 -2.96
N MET A 342 40.56 -4.61 -4.29
CA MET A 342 39.96 -5.58 -5.21
C MET A 342 40.49 -7.00 -5.00
N SER A 343 41.78 -7.16 -4.68
CA SER A 343 42.36 -8.47 -4.37
C SER A 343 41.84 -9.04 -3.04
N PHE A 344 41.61 -8.19 -2.04
CA PHE A 344 41.08 -8.57 -0.73
C PHE A 344 39.63 -9.06 -0.80
N LEU A 345 38.81 -8.51 -1.71
CA LEU A 345 37.45 -9.00 -1.93
C LEU A 345 37.40 -10.40 -2.58
N LYS A 346 38.52 -10.88 -3.14
CA LYS A 346 38.62 -12.19 -3.79
C LYS A 346 39.24 -13.27 -2.90
N SER A 347 39.84 -12.88 -1.77
CA SER A 347 40.38 -13.79 -0.75
C SER A 347 39.29 -14.18 0.23
#